data_AF-A0A8B7ISW6-F1
#
_entry.id   AF-A0A8B7ISW6-F1
#
_cell.length_a   1.000
_cell.length_b   1.000
_cell.length_c   1.000
_cell.angle_alpha   90.00
_cell.angle_beta   90.00
_cell.angle_gamma   90.00
#
_symmetry.space_group_name_H-M   'P 1'
#
loop_
_entity.id
_entity.type
_entity.pdbx_description
1 polymer ?
#
loop_
_entity_poly.entity_id
_entity_poly.type
_entity_poly.pdbx_seq_one_letter_code
_entity_poly.pdbx_strand_id
1 'polypeptide(L)'
;MTAITSSRGNTEVVSARRTESHDVPDIINLISNSTKTTFGRINVTYLLEKSNLAVTLCNEKKEAIAHALFLDYPNWNITDQSDWESFLHENYMNNKCTPLNTLFLHLFVAREEYAAGCSQEIVRTIFNVVPELQFVLLFIPADENLDPALGNIFEEMTTMPGSTVDPNFTLLVCHRHQYCPQLYVRKARLEDHDDLLPILTCHSETLKEIYGDYFLADLLETQDEENQAVVGEDGGTAVGFMSLCSQVNISLLHECFDLGPFHGLCKPHPDDILKMPQEPNFQEDEDKSKQGSQEAESVSSQNSERISDPDAAVQKDGVNTVSHTELPLDDVRGKDFKFSATPVLETEEEDAFRPVYRGASNAFCIRLFCIDEKHETRSFNVRRATTNDILGVEMLIKTLSLNESILNDLKMFTLARKDPDGTPVQAFVAEALDQIVGISVIKDEMDIEYIHSHYNIEDFMHFYHHQREEHGHLYHFVLNPIFHHYTKHFLKEILRLAHKSSLYYPVYPQYVEGKFQNPCAHSLTSALHYMVPVRPRRQIVYPLEELGINAPSEQVSKDQ
;
A
#
# COMPACT_ATOMS: atom_id res chain seq x y z
N MET A 1 20.38 -14.88 14.09
CA MET A 1 20.77 -16.27 14.38
C MET A 1 20.31 -16.57 15.78
N THR A 2 19.74 -17.75 16.00
CA THR A 2 19.08 -18.12 17.24
C THR A 2 19.52 -19.53 17.62
N ALA A 3 19.83 -19.77 18.88
CA ALA A 3 20.18 -21.10 19.36
C ALA A 3 18.90 -21.86 19.70
N ILE A 4 18.69 -23.02 19.07
CA ILE A 4 17.60 -23.95 19.39
C ILE A 4 18.16 -25.18 20.09
N THR A 5 17.44 -25.69 21.09
CA THR A 5 17.83 -26.87 21.84
C THR A 5 16.97 -28.06 21.44
N SER A 6 17.59 -29.19 21.15
CA SER A 6 16.91 -30.43 20.81
C SER A 6 16.23 -31.06 22.02
N SER A 7 15.30 -31.98 21.77
CA SER A 7 14.69 -32.82 22.82
C SER A 7 15.71 -33.63 23.63
N ARG A 8 16.93 -33.80 23.12
CA ARG A 8 18.06 -34.50 23.76
C ARG A 8 19.07 -33.55 24.44
N GLY A 9 18.82 -32.24 24.42
CA GLY A 9 19.68 -31.23 25.04
C GLY A 9 20.83 -30.71 24.16
N ASN A 10 20.88 -31.10 22.88
CA ASN A 10 21.90 -30.58 21.94
C ASN A 10 21.48 -29.20 21.45
N THR A 11 22.39 -28.23 21.45
CA THR A 11 22.10 -26.89 20.96
C THR A 11 22.64 -26.72 19.53
N GLU A 12 21.81 -26.23 18.62
CA GLU A 12 22.17 -25.91 17.25
C GLU A 12 21.80 -24.46 16.95
N VAL A 13 22.71 -23.72 16.30
CA VAL A 13 22.44 -22.33 15.92
C VAL A 13 21.76 -22.32 14.55
N VAL A 14 20.59 -21.72 14.49
CA VAL A 14 19.79 -21.58 13.28
C VAL A 14 19.69 -20.14 12.80
N SER A 15 19.55 -20.00 11.49
CA SER A 15 19.26 -18.75 10.82
C SER A 15 17.99 -18.93 9.99
N ALA A 16 17.07 -17.98 10.09
CA ALA A 16 15.87 -17.95 9.28
C ALA A 16 16.14 -17.12 8.02
N ARG A 17 15.67 -17.63 6.87
CA ARG A 17 15.65 -16.88 5.61
C ARG A 17 14.41 -17.24 4.79
N ARG A 18 14.14 -16.42 3.78
CA ARG A 18 13.13 -16.76 2.77
C ARG A 18 13.54 -18.03 2.01
N THR A 19 12.58 -18.90 1.77
CA THR A 19 12.77 -20.14 1.01
C THR A 19 13.04 -19.83 -0.46
N GLU A 20 13.95 -20.59 -1.06
CA GLU A 20 14.29 -20.52 -2.48
C GLU A 20 14.00 -21.85 -3.17
N SER A 21 13.89 -21.85 -4.51
CA SER A 21 13.52 -23.05 -5.27
C SER A 21 14.53 -24.20 -5.16
N HIS A 22 15.81 -23.91 -4.87
CA HIS A 22 16.82 -24.95 -4.64
C HIS A 22 16.63 -25.69 -3.31
N ASP A 23 15.82 -25.17 -2.37
CA ASP A 23 15.54 -25.82 -1.08
C ASP A 23 14.54 -26.98 -1.20
N VAL A 24 13.83 -27.07 -2.34
CA VAL A 24 12.77 -28.07 -2.57
C VAL A 24 13.22 -29.51 -2.30
N PRO A 25 14.40 -29.98 -2.75
CA PRO A 25 14.85 -31.34 -2.45
C PRO A 25 15.04 -31.58 -0.95
N ASP A 26 15.59 -30.61 -0.22
CA ASP A 26 15.80 -30.73 1.22
C ASP A 26 14.48 -30.73 1.99
N ILE A 27 13.53 -29.90 1.57
CA ILE A 27 12.18 -29.86 2.13
C ILE A 27 11.48 -31.21 1.93
N ILE A 28 11.57 -31.79 0.72
CA ILE A 28 10.99 -33.10 0.41
C ILE A 28 11.58 -34.20 1.29
N ASN A 29 12.89 -34.15 1.57
CA ASN A 29 13.57 -35.11 2.43
C ASN A 29 13.13 -35.02 3.90
N LEU A 30 12.62 -33.86 4.35
CA LEU A 30 12.10 -33.65 5.71
C LEU A 30 10.64 -34.07 5.87
N ILE A 31 9.92 -34.40 4.79
CA ILE A 31 8.51 -34.82 4.87
C ILE A 31 8.42 -36.20 5.52
N SER A 32 7.83 -36.24 6.71
CA SER A 32 7.54 -37.48 7.43
C SER A 32 6.12 -37.99 7.11
N ASN A 33 5.75 -39.13 7.70
CA ASN A 33 4.38 -39.63 7.58
C ASN A 33 3.38 -38.74 8.35
N SER A 34 3.79 -38.14 9.48
CA SER A 34 2.92 -37.22 10.25
C SER A 34 2.57 -35.98 9.44
N THR A 35 3.52 -35.40 8.70
CA THR A 35 3.26 -34.26 7.80
C THR A 35 2.19 -34.59 6.76
N LYS A 36 2.26 -35.78 6.14
CA LYS A 36 1.28 -36.22 5.13
C LYS A 36 -0.11 -36.42 5.70
N THR A 37 -0.20 -36.80 6.97
CA THR A 37 -1.47 -36.95 7.67
C THR A 37 -2.08 -35.59 7.99
N THR A 38 -1.29 -34.64 8.51
CA THR A 38 -1.79 -33.30 8.90
C THR A 38 -2.15 -32.43 7.69
N PHE A 39 -1.33 -32.45 6.64
CA PHE A 39 -1.46 -31.53 5.50
C PHE A 39 -1.85 -32.21 4.18
N GLY A 40 -2.02 -33.54 4.17
CA GLY A 40 -2.39 -34.28 2.97
C GLY A 40 -1.23 -34.47 1.98
N ARG A 41 -1.58 -34.76 0.73
CA ARG A 41 -0.61 -34.93 -0.37
C ARG A 41 -0.27 -33.59 -0.97
N ILE A 42 0.95 -33.13 -0.70
CA ILE A 42 1.42 -31.81 -1.11
C ILE A 42 2.40 -31.91 -2.27
N ASN A 43 2.22 -31.04 -3.27
CA ASN A 43 3.25 -30.71 -4.25
C ASN A 43 4.02 -29.47 -3.75
N VAL A 44 5.22 -29.70 -3.20
CA VAL A 44 6.04 -28.64 -2.59
C VAL A 44 6.41 -27.55 -3.60
N THR A 45 6.75 -27.92 -4.83
CA THR A 45 7.12 -26.95 -5.88
C THR A 45 5.94 -26.06 -6.24
N TYR A 46 4.75 -26.65 -6.38
CA TYR A 46 3.53 -25.90 -6.68
C TYR A 46 3.14 -24.96 -5.53
N LEU A 47 3.18 -25.44 -4.28
CA LEU A 47 2.85 -24.60 -3.13
C LEU A 47 3.87 -23.47 -2.93
N LEU A 48 5.16 -23.74 -3.12
CA LEU A 48 6.21 -22.73 -2.97
C LEU A 48 6.00 -21.59 -3.96
N GLU A 49 5.64 -21.91 -5.21
CA GLU A 49 5.32 -20.93 -6.26
C GLU A 49 4.14 -20.04 -5.87
N LYS A 50 3.10 -20.61 -5.26
CA LYS A 50 1.88 -19.88 -4.88
C LYS A 50 1.98 -19.18 -3.52
N SER A 51 3.01 -19.48 -2.71
CA SER A 51 3.09 -19.07 -1.31
C SER A 51 3.16 -17.55 -1.10
N ASN A 52 2.40 -17.02 -0.13
CA ASN A 52 2.51 -15.62 0.29
C ASN A 52 3.80 -15.41 1.10
N LEU A 53 4.16 -16.39 1.94
CA LEU A 53 5.37 -16.39 2.75
C LEU A 53 5.89 -17.82 2.94
N ALA A 54 7.18 -18.01 2.72
CA ALA A 54 7.85 -19.29 2.94
C ALA A 54 9.18 -19.04 3.65
N VAL A 55 9.40 -19.74 4.76
CA VAL A 55 10.58 -19.56 5.62
C VAL A 55 11.29 -20.90 5.79
N THR A 56 12.60 -20.89 5.58
CA THR A 56 13.50 -22.03 5.83
C THR A 56 14.46 -21.67 6.95
N LEU A 57 14.59 -22.56 7.93
CA LEU A 57 15.62 -22.51 8.96
C LEU A 57 16.83 -23.33 8.51
N CYS A 58 17.99 -22.68 8.46
CA CYS A 58 19.26 -23.31 8.10
C CYS A 58 20.23 -23.32 9.29
N ASN A 59 21.02 -24.38 9.42
CA ASN A 59 22.16 -24.40 10.35
C ASN A 59 23.36 -23.61 9.81
N GLU A 60 24.44 -23.57 10.58
CA GLU A 60 25.72 -22.95 10.19
C GLU A 60 26.31 -23.52 8.89
N LYS A 61 26.00 -24.78 8.57
CA LYS A 61 26.42 -25.45 7.32
C LYS A 61 25.52 -25.14 6.12
N LYS A 62 24.50 -24.28 6.31
CA LYS A 62 23.45 -23.96 5.33
C LYS A 62 22.55 -25.12 4.95
N GLU A 63 22.50 -26.19 5.74
CA GLU A 63 21.54 -27.27 5.55
C GLU A 63 20.17 -26.85 6.11
N ALA A 64 19.08 -27.16 5.38
CA ALA A 64 17.74 -26.95 5.89
C ALA A 64 17.43 -27.91 7.05
N ILE A 65 17.02 -27.34 8.20
CA ILE A 65 16.57 -28.09 9.38
C ILE A 65 15.05 -28.12 9.45
N ALA A 66 14.41 -27.01 9.11
CA ALA A 66 12.98 -26.86 9.14
C ALA A 66 12.50 -25.88 8.06
N HIS A 67 11.24 -26.04 7.68
CA HIS A 67 10.59 -25.20 6.69
C HIS A 67 9.10 -25.04 7.03
N ALA A 68 8.58 -23.84 6.81
CA ALA A 68 7.17 -23.56 6.89
C ALA A 68 6.69 -22.71 5.70
N LEU A 69 5.49 -23.02 5.23
CA LEU A 69 4.84 -22.36 4.11
C LEU A 69 3.47 -21.84 4.53
N PHE A 70 3.22 -20.57 4.19
CA PHE A 70 2.02 -19.85 4.57
C PHE A 70 1.33 -19.27 3.33
N LEU A 71 0.00 -19.41 3.32
CA LEU A 71 -0.88 -18.91 2.28
C LEU A 71 -2.02 -18.08 2.90
N ASP A 72 -2.67 -17.24 2.11
CA ASP A 72 -3.75 -16.34 2.53
C ASP A 72 -5.16 -16.98 2.48
N TYR A 73 -5.22 -18.31 2.31
CA TYR A 73 -6.46 -19.09 2.33
C TYR A 73 -6.28 -20.41 3.11
N PRO A 74 -7.36 -21.06 3.60
CA PRO A 74 -7.29 -22.30 4.36
C PRO A 74 -6.52 -23.45 3.69
N ASN A 75 -5.79 -24.24 4.48
CA ASN A 75 -4.99 -25.37 3.99
C ASN A 75 -5.81 -26.58 3.53
N TRP A 76 -7.08 -26.64 3.92
CA TRP A 76 -8.06 -27.61 3.44
C TRP A 76 -9.20 -26.89 2.73
N ASN A 77 -9.84 -27.56 1.76
CA ASN A 77 -10.93 -26.99 0.98
C ASN A 77 -12.25 -26.97 1.77
N ILE A 78 -12.28 -26.19 2.86
CA ILE A 78 -13.40 -26.06 3.81
C ILE A 78 -14.36 -24.96 3.34
N THR A 79 -13.82 -23.87 2.82
CA THR A 79 -14.56 -22.71 2.32
C THR A 79 -13.86 -22.15 1.09
N ASP A 80 -14.57 -21.33 0.33
CA ASP A 80 -13.99 -20.60 -0.80
C ASP A 80 -12.84 -19.68 -0.34
N GLN A 81 -11.79 -19.56 -1.16
CA GLN A 81 -10.58 -18.80 -0.86
C GLN A 81 -10.84 -17.29 -0.72
N SER A 82 -11.91 -16.78 -1.33
CA SER A 82 -12.25 -15.36 -1.26
C SER A 82 -13.15 -15.02 -0.05
N ASP A 83 -13.94 -16.00 0.43
CA ASP A 83 -15.01 -15.79 1.41
C ASP A 83 -14.71 -16.35 2.82
N TRP A 84 -13.48 -16.82 3.06
CA TRP A 84 -13.14 -17.45 4.34
C TRP A 84 -13.30 -16.52 5.56
N GLU A 85 -13.15 -15.21 5.39
CA GLU A 85 -13.32 -14.23 6.48
C GLU A 85 -14.74 -14.27 7.04
N SER A 86 -15.74 -14.15 6.17
CA SER A 86 -17.16 -14.27 6.51
C SER A 86 -17.46 -15.61 7.16
N PHE A 87 -16.94 -16.70 6.58
CA PHE A 87 -17.09 -18.04 7.13
C PHE A 87 -16.56 -18.14 8.58
N LEU A 88 -15.37 -17.59 8.87
CA LEU A 88 -14.82 -17.63 10.21
C LEU A 88 -15.62 -16.78 11.21
N HIS A 89 -16.11 -15.60 10.81
CA HIS A 89 -16.95 -14.76 11.66
C HIS A 89 -18.30 -15.39 12.00
N GLU A 90 -18.88 -16.18 11.09
CA GLU A 90 -20.14 -16.89 11.33
C GLU A 90 -19.98 -18.13 12.21
N ASN A 91 -18.83 -18.80 12.13
CA ASN A 91 -18.63 -20.12 12.72
C ASN A 91 -17.77 -20.16 13.99
N TYR A 92 -16.98 -19.13 14.29
CA TYR A 92 -16.07 -19.10 15.44
C TYR A 92 -16.25 -17.87 16.33
N MET A 93 -16.16 -18.07 17.65
CA MET A 93 -16.33 -17.02 18.65
C MET A 93 -15.15 -16.03 18.66
N ASN A 94 -15.44 -14.74 18.90
CA ASN A 94 -14.44 -13.68 19.08
C ASN A 94 -13.43 -13.52 17.92
N ASN A 95 -13.82 -13.91 16.70
CA ASN A 95 -12.96 -13.82 15.55
C ASN A 95 -12.68 -12.36 15.15
N LYS A 96 -11.40 -11.96 15.14
CA LYS A 96 -10.88 -10.68 14.61
C LYS A 96 -9.94 -10.89 13.41
N CYS A 97 -9.96 -12.08 12.82
CA CYS A 97 -9.17 -12.42 11.64
C CYS A 97 -9.73 -11.67 10.44
N THR A 98 -8.83 -11.01 9.72
CA THR A 98 -9.06 -10.31 8.46
C THR A 98 -7.97 -10.75 7.49
N PRO A 99 -8.17 -10.59 6.17
CA PRO A 99 -7.16 -10.92 5.17
C PRO A 99 -5.83 -10.17 5.35
N LEU A 100 -5.85 -8.98 5.96
CA LEU A 100 -4.66 -8.20 6.28
C LEU A 100 -3.83 -8.84 7.40
N ASN A 101 -4.48 -9.41 8.41
CA ASN A 101 -3.85 -9.80 9.66
C ASN A 101 -3.76 -11.31 9.89
N THR A 102 -4.08 -12.13 8.88
CA THR A 102 -4.18 -13.59 9.02
C THR A 102 -3.47 -14.33 7.88
N LEU A 103 -2.74 -15.40 8.22
CA LEU A 103 -2.20 -16.36 7.26
C LEU A 103 -2.49 -17.78 7.75
N PHE A 104 -2.55 -18.72 6.81
CA PHE A 104 -2.79 -20.14 7.08
C PHE A 104 -1.50 -20.93 6.87
N LEU A 105 -1.18 -21.82 7.81
CA LEU A 105 -0.05 -22.74 7.69
C LEU A 105 -0.42 -23.90 6.76
N HIS A 106 0.27 -24.03 5.63
CA HIS A 106 0.01 -25.06 4.61
C HIS A 106 1.02 -26.20 4.64
N LEU A 107 2.22 -25.95 5.13
CA LEU A 107 3.23 -26.98 5.31
C LEU A 107 4.12 -26.60 6.47
N PHE A 108 4.39 -27.57 7.35
CA PHE A 108 5.46 -27.49 8.33
C PHE A 108 6.25 -28.81 8.30
N VAL A 109 7.56 -28.71 8.14
CA VAL A 109 8.49 -29.83 8.23
C VAL A 109 9.70 -29.43 9.05
N ALA A 110 10.18 -30.34 9.89
CA ALA A 110 11.37 -30.12 10.70
C ALA A 110 12.05 -31.45 11.00
N ARG A 111 13.36 -31.42 11.27
CA ARG A 111 14.05 -32.56 11.91
C ARG A 111 13.41 -32.82 13.27
N GLU A 112 12.99 -34.06 13.52
CA GLU A 112 12.24 -34.46 14.73
C GLU A 112 12.91 -34.01 16.04
N GLU A 113 14.24 -34.05 16.09
CA GLU A 113 14.99 -33.66 17.29
C GLU A 113 14.82 -32.17 17.66
N TYR A 114 14.53 -31.31 16.69
CA TYR A 114 14.50 -29.85 16.83
C TYR A 114 13.13 -29.21 16.55
N ALA A 115 12.10 -30.01 16.25
CA ALA A 115 10.80 -29.52 15.77
C ALA A 115 10.17 -28.43 16.67
N ALA A 116 10.24 -28.58 18.00
CA ALA A 116 9.69 -27.61 18.95
C ALA A 116 10.41 -26.25 18.91
N GLY A 117 11.76 -26.24 18.90
CA GLY A 117 12.53 -25.00 18.79
C GLY A 117 12.38 -24.35 17.41
N CYS A 118 12.34 -25.16 16.35
CA CYS A 118 12.17 -24.68 14.99
C CYS A 118 10.81 -24.02 14.75
N SER A 119 9.73 -24.62 15.27
CA SER A 119 8.38 -24.08 15.11
C SER A 119 8.22 -22.74 15.83
N GLN A 120 8.73 -22.60 17.06
CA GLN A 120 8.74 -21.33 17.78
C GLN A 120 9.54 -20.25 17.04
N GLU A 121 10.72 -20.59 16.54
CA GLU A 121 11.57 -19.64 15.82
C GLU A 121 10.97 -19.21 14.48
N ILE A 122 10.29 -20.12 13.76
CA ILE A 122 9.54 -19.78 12.54
C ILE A 122 8.41 -18.81 12.87
N VAL A 123 7.60 -19.10 13.88
CA VAL A 123 6.47 -18.25 14.30
C VAL A 123 6.95 -16.86 14.74
N ARG A 124 8.04 -16.80 15.51
CA ARG A 124 8.69 -15.53 15.87
C ARG A 124 9.19 -14.78 14.63
N THR A 125 9.77 -15.49 13.67
CA THR A 125 10.29 -14.87 12.44
C THR A 125 9.16 -14.28 11.60
N ILE A 126 8.06 -15.02 11.37
CA ILE A 126 6.97 -14.55 10.51
C ILE A 126 6.27 -13.32 11.08
N PHE A 127 6.04 -13.26 12.40
CA PHE A 127 5.41 -12.10 13.03
C PHE A 127 6.33 -10.87 13.00
N ASN A 128 7.64 -11.06 13.02
CA ASN A 128 8.60 -9.97 12.83
C ASN A 128 8.70 -9.52 11.36
N VAL A 129 8.59 -10.44 10.40
CA VAL A 129 8.69 -10.13 8.97
C VAL A 129 7.43 -9.45 8.44
N VAL A 130 6.27 -9.74 9.03
CA VAL A 130 4.97 -9.16 8.65
C VAL A 130 4.35 -8.47 9.86
N PRO A 131 4.54 -7.16 10.04
CA PRO A 131 4.01 -6.42 11.19
C PRO A 131 2.48 -6.49 11.32
N GLU A 132 1.78 -6.57 10.20
CA GLU A 132 0.31 -6.60 10.16
C GLU A 132 -0.27 -7.95 10.56
N LEU A 133 0.52 -9.03 10.50
CA LEU A 133 0.09 -10.39 10.81
C LEU A 133 -0.17 -10.54 12.32
N GLN A 134 -1.42 -10.80 12.70
CA GLN A 134 -1.85 -10.99 14.09
C GLN A 134 -2.20 -12.46 14.40
N PHE A 135 -2.63 -13.22 13.39
CA PHE A 135 -3.11 -14.59 13.56
C PHE A 135 -2.46 -15.52 12.53
N VAL A 136 -2.05 -16.70 12.98
CA VAL A 136 -1.74 -17.82 12.09
C VAL A 136 -2.73 -18.93 12.37
N LEU A 137 -3.41 -19.39 11.33
CA LEU A 137 -4.44 -20.40 11.42
C LEU A 137 -3.98 -21.72 10.81
N LEU A 138 -4.52 -22.83 11.34
CA LEU A 138 -4.27 -24.17 10.83
C LEU A 138 -5.53 -25.02 10.99
N PHE A 139 -6.01 -25.62 9.91
CA PHE A 139 -7.02 -26.67 9.98
C PHE A 139 -6.35 -28.04 10.00
N ILE A 140 -6.77 -28.90 10.93
CA ILE A 140 -6.33 -30.30 11.01
C ILE A 140 -7.52 -31.25 10.99
N PRO A 141 -7.37 -32.48 10.46
CA PRO A 141 -8.38 -33.52 10.64
C PRO A 141 -8.62 -33.82 12.13
N ALA A 142 -9.89 -33.91 12.55
CA ALA A 142 -10.31 -33.97 13.96
C ALA A 142 -9.85 -35.25 14.69
N ASP A 143 -9.62 -36.35 13.97
CA ASP A 143 -9.17 -37.62 14.55
C ASP A 143 -7.65 -37.68 14.80
N GLU A 144 -6.90 -36.64 14.42
CA GLU A 144 -5.44 -36.65 14.40
C GLU A 144 -4.84 -35.81 15.53
N ASN A 145 -3.85 -36.38 16.23
CA ASN A 145 -3.09 -35.63 17.21
C ASN A 145 -2.04 -34.79 16.49
N LEU A 146 -2.10 -33.47 16.71
CA LEU A 146 -1.10 -32.56 16.20
C LEU A 146 0.29 -32.91 16.75
N ASP A 147 1.32 -32.74 15.92
CA ASP A 147 2.72 -32.85 16.36
C ASP A 147 2.92 -32.00 17.64
N PRO A 148 3.47 -32.55 18.73
CA PRO A 148 3.73 -31.82 19.97
C PRO A 148 4.46 -30.48 19.76
N ALA A 149 5.29 -30.38 18.73
CA ALA A 149 5.95 -29.12 18.36
C ALA A 149 4.95 -28.01 18.01
N LEU A 150 3.94 -28.32 17.20
CA LEU A 150 2.88 -27.40 16.81
C LEU A 150 1.84 -27.25 17.93
N GLY A 151 1.57 -28.32 18.70
CA GLY A 151 0.60 -28.31 19.81
C GLY A 151 0.92 -27.33 20.94
N ASN A 152 2.18 -26.94 21.08
CA ASN A 152 2.59 -25.93 22.07
C ASN A 152 2.41 -24.48 21.59
N ILE A 153 2.14 -24.27 20.30
CA ILE A 153 2.08 -22.95 19.66
C ILE A 153 0.63 -22.61 19.27
N PHE A 154 -0.15 -23.64 18.97
CA PHE A 154 -1.50 -23.52 18.48
C PHE A 154 -2.52 -23.86 19.57
N GLU A 155 -3.52 -23.00 19.73
CA GLU A 155 -4.66 -23.20 20.61
C GLU A 155 -5.91 -23.52 19.78
N GLU A 156 -6.81 -24.36 20.29
CA GLU A 156 -8.05 -24.71 19.60
C GLU A 156 -9.07 -23.57 19.67
N MET A 157 -9.62 -23.17 18.52
CA MET A 157 -10.68 -22.16 18.48
C MET A 157 -12.03 -22.73 18.90
N THR A 158 -12.76 -21.97 19.73
CA THR A 158 -14.12 -22.34 20.15
C THR A 158 -15.13 -22.08 19.03
N THR A 159 -15.86 -23.12 18.63
CA THR A 159 -16.93 -23.05 17.63
C THR A 159 -18.20 -22.39 18.19
N MET A 160 -18.94 -21.71 17.32
CA MET A 160 -20.25 -21.14 17.65
C MET A 160 -21.30 -22.25 17.86
N PRO A 161 -22.25 -22.08 18.80
CA PRO A 161 -23.38 -23.00 18.93
C PRO A 161 -24.23 -22.99 17.65
N GLY A 162 -24.30 -24.13 16.96
CA GLY A 162 -25.03 -24.27 15.68
C GLY A 162 -24.18 -24.00 14.42
N SER A 163 -22.85 -24.01 14.53
CA SER A 163 -21.95 -23.86 13.40
C SER A 163 -22.15 -24.95 12.34
N THR A 164 -21.89 -24.61 11.08
CA THR A 164 -21.92 -25.56 9.94
C THR A 164 -20.53 -26.10 9.62
N VAL A 165 -19.58 -25.96 10.55
CA VAL A 165 -18.21 -26.44 10.37
C VAL A 165 -18.23 -27.95 10.18
N ASP A 166 -17.47 -28.43 9.20
CA ASP A 166 -17.29 -29.87 9.00
C ASP A 166 -16.71 -30.48 10.28
N PRO A 167 -17.41 -31.39 10.97
CA PRO A 167 -16.94 -31.99 12.22
C PRO A 167 -15.65 -32.81 12.03
N ASN A 168 -15.24 -33.08 10.79
CA ASN A 168 -13.99 -33.75 10.48
C ASN A 168 -12.77 -32.85 10.62
N PHE A 169 -12.92 -31.54 10.85
CA PHE A 169 -11.80 -30.61 10.96
C PHE A 169 -11.87 -29.74 12.22
N THR A 170 -10.69 -29.55 12.83
CA THR A 170 -10.48 -28.66 13.97
C THR A 170 -9.67 -27.46 13.51
N LEU A 171 -10.10 -26.26 13.88
CA LEU A 171 -9.37 -25.01 13.63
C LEU A 171 -8.51 -24.66 14.84
N LEU A 172 -7.23 -24.44 14.55
CA LEU A 172 -6.25 -24.00 15.51
C LEU A 172 -5.77 -22.58 15.18
N VAL A 173 -5.48 -21.80 16.21
CA VAL A 173 -4.99 -20.43 16.12
C VAL A 173 -3.70 -20.25 16.91
N CYS A 174 -2.76 -19.55 16.31
CA CYS A 174 -1.57 -19.01 16.96
C CYS A 174 -1.67 -17.48 16.97
N HIS A 175 -1.58 -16.91 18.17
CA HIS A 175 -1.76 -15.47 18.38
C HIS A 175 -0.42 -14.74 18.41
N ARG A 176 -0.32 -13.63 17.67
CA ARG A 176 0.87 -12.76 17.69
C ARG A 176 1.28 -12.36 19.11
N HIS A 177 0.32 -12.00 19.98
CA HIS A 177 0.60 -11.54 21.34
C HIS A 177 1.32 -12.56 22.24
N GLN A 178 1.35 -13.84 21.87
CA GLN A 178 2.13 -14.86 22.58
C GLN A 178 3.64 -14.75 22.27
N TYR A 179 4.01 -14.11 21.15
CA TYR A 179 5.38 -14.04 20.62
C TYR A 179 5.89 -12.61 20.39
N CYS A 180 4.99 -11.65 20.16
CA CYS A 180 5.25 -10.23 19.98
C CYS A 180 4.26 -9.47 20.87
N PRO A 181 4.71 -8.70 21.88
CA PRO A 181 3.80 -8.24 22.91
C PRO A 181 2.96 -7.02 22.46
N GLN A 182 1.84 -6.82 23.16
CA GLN A 182 0.75 -5.89 22.78
C GLN A 182 1.00 -4.52 23.41
N LEU A 183 0.90 -3.45 22.61
CA LEU A 183 1.13 -2.08 23.08
C LEU A 183 0.05 -1.61 24.06
N TYR A 184 0.51 -1.07 25.19
CA TYR A 184 -0.31 -0.34 26.16
C TYR A 184 0.00 1.16 26.08
N VAL A 185 -1.02 1.96 25.77
CA VAL A 185 -0.84 3.42 25.69
C VAL A 185 -0.93 4.03 27.09
N ARG A 186 0.07 4.81 27.48
CA ARG A 186 0.09 5.59 28.72
C ARG A 186 0.72 6.97 28.53
N LYS A 187 0.62 7.83 29.54
CA LYS A 187 1.38 9.10 29.56
C LYS A 187 2.89 8.82 29.60
N ALA A 188 3.64 9.62 28.85
CA ALA A 188 5.09 9.55 28.78
C ALA A 188 5.72 10.06 30.09
N ARG A 189 6.84 9.46 30.47
CA ARG A 189 7.63 9.78 31.66
C ARG A 189 9.06 10.12 31.24
N LEU A 190 9.79 10.84 32.09
CA LEU A 190 11.21 11.13 31.85
C LEU A 190 12.06 9.87 31.71
N GLU A 191 11.67 8.77 32.38
CA GLU A 191 12.33 7.46 32.29
C GLU A 191 12.28 6.87 30.87
N ASP A 192 11.29 7.24 30.05
CA ASP A 192 11.11 6.72 28.68
C ASP A 192 12.13 7.32 27.69
N HIS A 193 12.90 8.33 28.10
CA HIS A 193 13.86 9.04 27.25
C HIS A 193 14.85 8.08 26.57
N ASP A 194 15.44 7.17 27.34
CA ASP A 194 16.51 6.28 26.87
C ASP A 194 15.97 5.21 25.91
N ASP A 195 14.72 4.79 26.07
CA ASP A 195 14.04 3.83 25.19
C ASP A 195 13.66 4.46 23.84
N LEU A 196 13.25 5.73 23.87
CA LEU A 196 12.76 6.47 22.69
C LEU A 196 13.88 7.06 21.84
N LEU A 197 15.02 7.40 22.45
CA LEU A 197 16.15 8.02 21.76
C LEU A 197 16.64 7.17 20.56
N PRO A 198 16.86 5.85 20.68
CA PRO A 198 17.21 4.98 19.54
C PRO A 198 16.19 5.04 18.40
N ILE A 199 14.90 5.01 18.73
CA ILE A 199 13.79 5.05 17.75
C ILE A 199 13.84 6.37 16.99
N LEU A 200 13.91 7.50 17.70
CA LEU A 200 14.00 8.83 17.10
C LEU A 200 15.25 9.02 16.22
N THR A 201 16.39 8.48 16.65
CA THR A 201 17.63 8.57 15.88
C THR A 201 17.66 7.71 14.62
N CYS A 202 16.88 6.62 14.60
CA CYS A 202 16.77 5.77 13.42
C CYS A 202 15.89 6.41 12.31
N HIS A 203 14.89 7.21 12.70
CA HIS A 203 13.94 7.79 11.77
C HIS A 203 14.37 9.13 11.14
N SER A 204 15.38 9.84 11.67
CA SER A 204 15.86 11.08 11.03
C SER A 204 17.18 11.62 11.60
N GLU A 205 18.22 11.74 10.77
CA GLU A 205 19.38 12.61 11.05
C GLU A 205 18.96 14.10 11.11
N THR A 206 17.92 14.47 10.36
CA THR A 206 17.39 15.84 10.24
C THR A 206 16.71 16.33 11.52
N LEU A 207 16.08 15.46 12.32
CA LEU A 207 15.45 15.86 13.59
C LEU A 207 16.48 16.28 14.65
N LYS A 208 17.65 15.62 14.67
CA LYS A 208 18.78 16.03 15.53
C LYS A 208 19.31 17.40 15.14
N GLU A 209 19.41 17.68 13.84
CA GLU A 209 19.87 18.97 13.32
C GLU A 209 18.89 20.12 13.61
N ILE A 210 17.58 19.86 13.56
CA ILE A 210 16.54 20.88 13.75
C ILE A 210 16.28 21.17 15.24
N TYR A 211 16.25 20.14 16.08
CA TYR A 211 15.77 20.26 17.46
C TYR A 211 16.86 20.10 18.55
N GLY A 212 18.05 19.61 18.19
CA GLY A 212 19.17 19.44 19.11
C GLY A 212 19.10 18.21 20.01
N ASP A 213 20.20 17.93 20.73
CA ASP A 213 20.41 16.68 21.48
C ASP A 213 19.50 16.50 22.72
N TYR A 214 18.86 17.58 23.20
CA TYR A 214 18.08 17.59 24.44
C TYR A 214 16.57 17.76 24.24
N PHE A 215 16.10 17.84 22.99
CA PHE A 215 14.70 18.14 22.67
C PHE A 215 13.70 17.15 23.29
N LEU A 216 14.02 15.86 23.30
CA LEU A 216 13.12 14.84 23.85
C LEU A 216 12.98 14.98 25.37
N ALA A 217 14.06 15.32 26.08
CA ALA A 217 14.04 15.56 27.51
C ALA A 217 13.17 16.79 27.85
N ASP A 218 13.34 17.88 27.10
CA ASP A 218 12.53 19.09 27.27
C ASP A 218 11.03 18.77 27.04
N LEU A 219 10.71 18.01 25.99
CA LEU A 219 9.33 17.66 25.66
C LEU A 219 8.66 16.74 26.69
N LEU A 220 9.44 15.89 27.36
CA LEU A 220 8.98 15.03 28.43
C LEU A 220 8.87 15.77 29.78
N GLU A 221 9.72 16.78 30.00
CA GLU A 221 9.75 17.59 31.24
C GLU A 221 8.66 18.67 31.23
N THR A 222 8.40 19.31 30.10
CA THR A 222 7.44 20.43 29.97
C THR A 222 6.02 19.98 29.61
N GLN A 223 5.52 18.90 30.22
CA GLN A 223 4.12 18.48 30.03
C GLN A 223 3.17 19.34 30.87
N ASP A 224 2.20 19.97 30.24
CA ASP A 224 1.19 20.84 30.85
C ASP A 224 -0.20 20.62 30.22
N GLU A 225 -1.23 21.37 30.61
CA GLU A 225 -2.59 21.19 30.05
C GLU A 225 -2.65 21.34 28.52
N GLU A 226 -1.69 22.04 27.90
CA GLU A 226 -1.64 22.32 26.46
C GLU A 226 -0.70 21.38 25.70
N ASN A 227 0.34 20.85 26.36
CA ASN A 227 1.37 19.98 25.79
C ASN A 227 1.38 18.65 26.53
N GLN A 228 0.93 17.59 25.86
CA GLN A 228 0.89 16.24 26.43
C GLN A 228 1.76 15.31 25.61
N ALA A 229 2.44 14.37 26.27
CA ALA A 229 3.18 13.31 25.62
C ALA A 229 2.66 11.94 26.05
N VAL A 230 2.50 11.04 25.09
CA VAL A 230 2.05 9.66 25.32
C VAL A 230 3.04 8.68 24.71
N VAL A 231 3.16 7.52 25.35
CA VAL A 231 3.99 6.42 24.87
C VAL A 231 3.17 5.16 24.69
N GLY A 232 3.55 4.36 23.69
CA GLY A 232 3.15 2.96 23.58
C GLY A 232 4.17 2.11 24.31
N GLU A 233 3.75 1.42 25.37
CA GLU A 233 4.59 0.53 26.17
C GLU A 233 4.41 -0.93 25.73
N ASP A 234 5.51 -1.62 25.55
CA ASP A 234 5.56 -3.06 25.30
C ASP A 234 6.40 -3.74 26.40
N GLY A 235 5.74 -4.50 27.28
CA GLY A 235 6.43 -5.23 28.37
C GLY A 235 7.27 -4.38 29.33
N GLY A 236 6.94 -3.09 29.52
CA GLY A 236 7.71 -2.16 30.36
C GLY A 236 8.58 -1.17 29.59
N THR A 237 8.82 -1.38 28.29
CA THR A 237 9.69 -0.55 27.45
C THR A 237 8.86 0.36 26.54
N ALA A 238 9.23 1.64 26.44
CA ALA A 238 8.56 2.56 25.54
C ALA A 238 8.99 2.32 24.08
N VAL A 239 8.06 1.86 23.23
CA VAL A 239 8.32 1.52 21.82
C VAL A 239 7.60 2.43 20.83
N GLY A 240 6.84 3.41 21.32
CA GLY A 240 6.29 4.48 20.50
C GLY A 240 6.06 5.74 21.32
N PHE A 241 6.09 6.88 20.66
CA PHE A 241 5.97 8.20 21.25
C PHE A 241 5.14 9.13 20.38
N MET A 242 4.25 9.88 21.01
CA MET A 242 3.46 10.92 20.38
C MET A 242 3.42 12.16 21.26
N SER A 243 3.82 13.29 20.70
CA SER A 243 3.71 14.61 21.34
C SER A 243 2.56 15.41 20.73
N LEU A 244 1.69 15.87 21.61
CA LEU A 244 0.45 16.58 21.32
C LEU A 244 0.56 18.01 21.82
N CYS A 245 0.08 18.96 21.02
CA CYS A 245 -0.03 20.37 21.41
C CYS A 245 -1.39 20.94 21.01
N SER A 246 -2.10 21.59 21.94
CA SER A 246 -3.35 22.30 21.65
C SER A 246 -3.14 23.67 20.99
N GLN A 247 -1.93 24.23 21.02
CA GLN A 247 -1.63 25.54 20.46
C GLN A 247 -1.37 25.46 18.94
N VAL A 248 -2.44 25.66 18.17
CA VAL A 248 -2.41 25.69 16.70
C VAL A 248 -2.62 27.13 16.22
N ASN A 249 -1.76 27.60 15.31
CA ASN A 249 -1.93 28.93 14.69
C ASN A 249 -3.01 28.87 13.61
N ILE A 250 -4.27 28.93 14.06
CA ILE A 250 -5.45 28.88 13.20
C ILE A 250 -5.49 30.07 12.24
N SER A 251 -5.04 31.26 12.66
CA SER A 251 -5.03 32.45 11.83
C SER A 251 -4.18 32.27 10.57
N LEU A 252 -2.97 31.71 10.71
CA LEU A 252 -2.12 31.39 9.57
C LEU A 252 -2.76 30.33 8.67
N LEU A 253 -3.43 29.32 9.25
CA LEU A 253 -4.11 28.29 8.46
C LEU A 253 -5.31 28.85 7.68
N HIS A 254 -6.08 29.78 8.25
CA HIS A 254 -7.14 30.51 7.56
C HIS A 254 -6.60 31.41 6.44
N GLU A 255 -5.37 31.91 6.58
CA GLU A 255 -4.71 32.74 5.56
C GLU A 255 -4.19 31.89 4.38
N CYS A 256 -3.67 30.69 4.65
CA CYS A 256 -2.98 29.87 3.65
C CYS A 256 -3.83 28.74 3.03
N PHE A 257 -4.94 28.33 3.65
CA PHE A 257 -5.70 27.15 3.21
C PHE A 257 -7.22 27.39 3.23
N ASP A 258 -7.95 26.73 2.32
CA ASP A 258 -9.42 26.69 2.35
C ASP A 258 -9.91 25.68 3.39
N LEU A 259 -10.27 26.21 4.57
CA LEU A 259 -10.78 25.43 5.71
C LEU A 259 -12.31 25.43 5.81
N GLY A 260 -13.02 25.88 4.77
CA GLY A 260 -14.49 25.88 4.69
C GLY A 260 -15.15 24.55 5.10
N PRO A 261 -14.73 23.39 4.55
CA PRO A 261 -15.31 22.09 4.86
C PRO A 261 -15.18 21.67 6.33
N PHE A 262 -14.20 22.21 7.05
CA PHE A 262 -13.90 21.86 8.45
C PHE A 262 -14.34 22.95 9.44
N HIS A 263 -15.20 23.88 9.00
CA HIS A 263 -15.63 25.03 9.79
C HIS A 263 -14.44 25.84 10.35
N GLY A 264 -13.38 25.99 9.55
CA GLY A 264 -12.19 26.71 9.98
C GLY A 264 -11.42 26.05 11.11
N LEU A 265 -11.62 24.76 11.39
CA LEU A 265 -11.08 24.06 12.57
C LEU A 265 -11.56 24.66 13.91
N CYS A 266 -12.69 25.39 13.89
CA CYS A 266 -13.31 25.99 15.05
C CYS A 266 -14.65 25.32 15.37
N LYS A 267 -15.11 25.44 16.62
CA LYS A 267 -16.49 25.06 16.98
C LYS A 267 -17.47 26.06 16.37
N PRO A 268 -18.68 25.65 15.93
CA PRO A 268 -19.68 26.58 15.43
C PRO A 268 -20.06 27.64 16.47
N HIS A 269 -20.11 28.91 16.06
CA HIS A 269 -20.47 30.06 16.89
C HIS A 269 -21.54 30.93 16.20
N PRO A 270 -22.51 31.50 16.93
CA PRO A 270 -23.60 32.30 16.33
C PRO A 270 -23.13 33.54 15.55
N ASP A 271 -21.94 34.06 15.86
CA ASP A 271 -21.37 35.24 15.21
C ASP A 271 -20.44 34.90 14.02
N ASP A 272 -20.44 33.64 13.56
CA ASP A 272 -19.66 33.22 12.41
C ASP A 272 -20.19 33.86 11.12
N ILE A 273 -19.29 34.46 10.33
CA ILE A 273 -19.63 35.08 9.05
C ILE A 273 -19.20 34.11 7.95
N LEU A 274 -20.09 33.19 7.61
CA LEU A 274 -19.83 32.12 6.62
C LEU A 274 -20.21 32.52 5.19
N LYS A 275 -20.92 33.64 5.01
CA LYS A 275 -21.38 34.14 3.72
C LYS A 275 -21.21 35.65 3.66
N MET A 276 -21.01 36.18 2.46
CA MET A 276 -20.88 37.61 2.23
C MET A 276 -22.14 38.35 2.72
N PRO A 277 -22.00 39.38 3.57
CA PRO A 277 -23.12 40.25 3.92
C PRO A 277 -23.61 40.97 2.65
N GLN A 278 -24.91 40.90 2.34
CA GLN A 278 -25.48 41.66 1.22
C GLN A 278 -25.50 43.15 1.58
N GLU A 279 -24.91 44.01 0.75
CA GLU A 279 -24.98 45.46 0.95
C GLU A 279 -26.42 45.99 0.79
N PRO A 280 -26.81 47.03 1.56
CA PRO A 280 -28.12 47.66 1.40
C PRO A 280 -28.17 48.49 0.10
N ASN A 281 -29.11 48.15 -0.78
CA ASN A 281 -29.41 48.84 -2.04
C ASN A 281 -29.60 50.36 -1.84
N PHE A 282 -28.69 51.17 -2.38
CA PHE A 282 -28.96 52.60 -2.64
C PHE A 282 -29.66 52.73 -3.99
N GLN A 283 -30.90 53.22 -3.99
CA GLN A 283 -31.59 53.68 -5.19
C GLN A 283 -31.07 55.08 -5.53
N GLU A 284 -30.43 55.25 -6.68
CA GLU A 284 -30.24 56.57 -7.29
C GLU A 284 -31.24 56.74 -8.44
N ASP A 285 -31.97 57.86 -8.34
CA ASP A 285 -33.06 58.30 -9.19
C ASP A 285 -32.64 58.59 -10.64
N GLU A 286 -33.60 58.39 -11.55
CA GLU A 286 -33.55 58.75 -12.97
C GLU A 286 -33.14 60.22 -13.21
N ASP A 287 -32.25 60.47 -14.17
CA ASP A 287 -32.45 61.64 -15.04
C ASP A 287 -31.92 61.50 -16.47
N LYS A 288 -32.73 61.99 -17.41
CA LYS A 288 -32.66 61.80 -18.87
C LYS A 288 -31.75 62.82 -19.56
N SER A 289 -31.01 62.39 -20.58
CA SER A 289 -30.90 63.18 -21.84
C SER A 289 -30.43 62.33 -23.03
N LYS A 290 -30.90 62.72 -24.23
CA LYS A 290 -30.92 61.99 -25.50
C LYS A 290 -29.93 62.55 -26.54
N GLN A 291 -29.80 61.79 -27.65
CA GLN A 291 -29.31 62.11 -29.02
C GLN A 291 -27.84 61.78 -29.30
N GLY A 292 -27.47 61.09 -30.40
CA GLY A 292 -28.23 60.47 -31.50
C GLY A 292 -27.29 60.05 -32.64
N SER A 293 -27.71 59.05 -33.47
CA SER A 293 -27.32 58.76 -34.88
C SER A 293 -25.82 58.52 -35.21
N GLN A 294 -25.35 57.70 -36.15
CA GLN A 294 -25.81 56.67 -37.11
C GLN A 294 -24.52 56.20 -37.85
N GLU A 295 -24.57 55.03 -38.52
CA GLU A 295 -23.69 54.60 -39.66
C GLU A 295 -22.20 54.29 -39.36
N ALA A 296 -21.49 53.33 -39.97
CA ALA A 296 -21.72 52.38 -41.07
C ALA A 296 -20.66 51.24 -41.04
N GLU A 297 -20.88 50.24 -41.88
CA GLU A 297 -20.03 49.07 -42.21
C GLU A 297 -18.63 49.39 -42.79
N SER A 298 -17.66 48.46 -42.64
CA SER A 298 -16.70 47.95 -43.66
C SER A 298 -15.43 47.37 -42.98
N VAL A 299 -15.16 46.05 -43.06
CA VAL A 299 -14.30 45.31 -44.02
C VAL A 299 -12.80 45.71 -44.04
N SER A 300 -11.97 44.79 -43.50
CA SER A 300 -10.66 44.27 -43.94
C SER A 300 -9.64 45.16 -44.69
N SER A 301 -8.38 45.13 -44.23
CA SER A 301 -7.14 44.90 -45.04
C SER A 301 -5.91 44.95 -44.11
N GLN A 302 -5.15 43.86 -43.94
CA GLN A 302 -3.96 43.45 -44.69
C GLN A 302 -2.67 44.28 -44.47
N ASN A 303 -1.67 43.57 -43.95
CA ASN A 303 -0.29 43.44 -44.45
C ASN A 303 0.79 44.52 -44.25
N SER A 304 1.86 44.06 -43.57
CA SER A 304 3.25 43.96 -44.07
C SER A 304 4.34 44.80 -43.39
N GLU A 305 5.27 44.04 -42.78
CA GLU A 305 6.74 44.03 -42.95
C GLU A 305 7.56 45.33 -42.76
N ARG A 306 8.64 45.25 -41.96
CA ARG A 306 10.00 44.92 -42.45
C ARG A 306 11.10 45.01 -41.35
N ILE A 307 11.89 43.93 -41.24
CA ILE A 307 13.38 43.81 -41.27
C ILE A 307 14.15 44.60 -40.18
N SER A 308 15.02 44.01 -39.35
CA SER A 308 16.41 43.60 -39.69
C SER A 308 17.09 42.85 -38.54
N ASP A 309 17.75 41.72 -38.83
CA ASP A 309 18.96 41.24 -38.13
C ASP A 309 20.21 41.78 -38.86
N PRO A 310 21.42 41.76 -38.26
CA PRO A 310 22.35 40.68 -38.63
C PRO A 310 23.37 40.19 -37.56
N ASP A 311 23.60 38.86 -37.61
CA ASP A 311 24.86 38.08 -37.62
C ASP A 311 26.07 38.30 -36.68
N ALA A 312 26.53 37.20 -36.04
CA ALA A 312 27.74 36.40 -36.39
C ALA A 312 28.20 35.47 -35.20
N ALA A 313 28.09 34.13 -35.29
CA ALA A 313 29.14 33.12 -35.60
C ALA A 313 30.27 32.97 -34.53
N VAL A 314 30.77 31.80 -34.05
CA VAL A 314 30.87 30.40 -34.55
C VAL A 314 31.54 29.47 -33.48
N GLN A 315 31.16 28.16 -33.42
CA GLN A 315 31.91 26.92 -32.98
C GLN A 315 32.49 26.78 -31.54
N LYS A 316 32.76 25.61 -30.92
CA LYS A 316 32.45 24.15 -31.01
C LYS A 316 33.04 23.48 -29.72
N ASP A 317 32.59 22.25 -29.44
CA ASP A 317 33.22 21.17 -28.64
C ASP A 317 33.26 21.18 -27.10
N GLY A 318 32.86 20.02 -26.53
CA GLY A 318 33.63 19.37 -25.45
C GLY A 318 33.01 19.25 -24.05
N VAL A 319 32.35 18.12 -23.79
CA VAL A 319 32.66 17.12 -22.72
C VAL A 319 32.92 17.60 -21.27
N ASN A 320 32.24 16.90 -20.34
CA ASN A 320 32.61 16.55 -18.95
C ASN A 320 32.16 17.40 -17.74
N THR A 321 31.40 16.71 -16.87
CA THR A 321 31.46 16.68 -15.40
C THR A 321 31.66 17.98 -14.63
N VAL A 322 30.67 18.34 -13.79
CA VAL A 322 30.87 19.29 -12.69
C VAL A 322 30.67 18.56 -11.37
N SER A 323 31.81 18.41 -10.70
CA SER A 323 32.00 18.01 -9.31
C SER A 323 31.58 19.11 -8.35
N HIS A 324 31.16 18.67 -7.16
CA HIS A 324 31.06 19.41 -5.91
C HIS A 324 32.13 20.51 -5.74
N THR A 325 31.72 21.67 -5.27
CA THR A 325 32.63 22.59 -4.57
C THR A 325 31.81 23.37 -3.53
N GLU A 326 32.01 23.00 -2.27
CA GLU A 326 31.71 23.81 -1.08
C GLU A 326 32.61 25.04 -1.05
N LEU A 327 32.11 26.18 -0.57
CA LEU A 327 32.87 27.31 -0.01
C LEU A 327 31.87 28.31 0.66
N PRO A 328 32.28 29.15 1.63
CA PRO A 328 32.36 28.80 3.05
C PRO A 328 31.59 29.79 3.96
N LEU A 329 31.43 29.40 5.23
CA LEU A 329 30.87 30.23 6.30
C LEU A 329 31.85 31.32 6.74
N ASP A 330 31.37 32.56 6.79
CA ASP A 330 32.02 33.65 7.55
C ASP A 330 31.09 34.11 8.69
N ASP A 331 31.74 34.36 9.81
CA ASP A 331 31.25 34.40 11.19
C ASP A 331 30.85 35.84 11.60
N VAL A 332 29.58 36.12 11.95
CA VAL A 332 29.24 37.29 12.80
C VAL A 332 28.06 36.99 13.74
N ARG A 333 28.40 36.98 15.03
CA ARG A 333 27.60 36.96 16.25
C ARG A 333 26.50 38.05 16.32
N GLY A 334 25.26 37.61 16.55
CA GLY A 334 24.28 38.23 17.47
C GLY A 334 23.48 39.46 17.01
N LYS A 335 22.20 39.25 16.64
CA LYS A 335 21.00 40.04 17.03
C LYS A 335 19.75 39.60 16.24
N ASP A 336 18.64 39.43 16.95
CA ASP A 336 17.23 39.46 16.53
C ASP A 336 16.92 39.35 15.02
N PHE A 337 16.53 38.16 14.55
CA PHE A 337 16.01 38.00 13.19
C PHE A 337 14.48 38.09 13.16
N LYS A 338 13.98 39.26 12.78
CA LYS A 338 12.70 39.42 12.08
C LYS A 338 12.77 38.63 10.78
N PHE A 339 11.80 37.75 10.54
CA PHE A 339 11.64 37.10 9.24
C PHE A 339 11.23 38.17 8.21
N SER A 340 12.15 38.59 7.34
CA SER A 340 11.82 39.43 6.20
C SER A 340 11.16 38.55 5.14
N ALA A 341 9.87 38.78 4.90
CA ALA A 341 9.15 38.18 3.79
C ALA A 341 9.82 38.59 2.46
N THR A 342 10.21 37.59 1.66
CA THR A 342 10.55 37.79 0.25
C THR A 342 9.23 38.01 -0.51
N PRO A 343 9.11 39.03 -1.38
CA PRO A 343 7.85 39.31 -2.05
C PRO A 343 7.58 38.21 -3.08
N VAL A 344 6.50 37.48 -2.86
CA VAL A 344 5.85 36.63 -3.87
C VAL A 344 5.24 37.57 -4.91
N LEU A 345 5.38 37.20 -6.18
CA LEU A 345 4.78 37.90 -7.32
C LEU A 345 3.29 38.15 -7.04
N GLU A 346 2.91 39.41 -6.91
CA GLU A 346 1.54 39.88 -6.82
C GLU A 346 0.82 39.47 -8.11
N THR A 347 0.00 38.43 -8.01
CA THR A 347 -1.12 38.25 -8.92
C THR A 347 -2.30 38.84 -8.17
N GLU A 348 -2.89 39.92 -8.69
CA GLU A 348 -4.07 40.56 -8.10
C GLU A 348 -5.22 39.53 -8.09
N GLU A 349 -5.41 38.83 -6.97
CA GLU A 349 -6.63 38.05 -6.71
C GLU A 349 -7.72 39.04 -6.28
N GLU A 350 -8.72 39.22 -7.13
CA GLU A 350 -9.98 39.88 -6.79
C GLU A 350 -10.57 39.26 -5.50
N ASP A 351 -11.06 40.10 -4.59
CA ASP A 351 -11.60 39.82 -3.25
C ASP A 351 -12.47 38.54 -3.16
N ALA A 352 -11.83 37.37 -3.02
CA ALA A 352 -12.52 36.14 -2.69
C ALA A 352 -12.95 36.19 -1.21
N PHE A 353 -14.26 36.20 -0.97
CA PHE A 353 -14.82 36.25 0.39
C PHE A 353 -14.24 35.13 1.26
N ARG A 354 -13.56 35.51 2.36
CA ARG A 354 -13.01 34.59 3.35
C ARG A 354 -13.96 34.50 4.56
N PRO A 355 -14.49 33.30 4.89
CA PRO A 355 -15.31 33.10 6.08
C PRO A 355 -14.56 33.50 7.36
N VAL A 356 -15.26 34.15 8.30
CA VAL A 356 -14.72 34.52 9.60
C VAL A 356 -15.32 33.62 10.67
N TYR A 357 -14.48 32.80 11.30
CA TYR A 357 -14.85 31.89 12.38
C TYR A 357 -14.51 32.53 13.74
N ARG A 358 -15.50 32.62 14.63
CA ARG A 358 -15.38 33.21 15.97
C ARG A 358 -15.47 32.20 17.11
N GLY A 359 -15.73 30.93 16.80
CA GLY A 359 -15.72 29.87 17.78
C GLY A 359 -14.32 29.52 18.30
N ALA A 360 -14.29 28.84 19.44
CA ALA A 360 -13.04 28.33 20.02
C ALA A 360 -12.39 27.28 19.10
N SER A 361 -11.06 27.22 19.14
CA SER A 361 -10.27 26.17 18.47
C SER A 361 -10.81 24.78 18.80
N ASN A 362 -10.94 23.95 17.78
CA ASN A 362 -11.21 22.51 17.90
C ASN A 362 -10.09 21.66 17.29
N ALA A 363 -8.89 22.23 17.17
CA ALA A 363 -7.72 21.56 16.64
C ALA A 363 -6.65 21.37 17.71
N PHE A 364 -5.91 20.28 17.57
CA PHE A 364 -4.63 20.06 18.21
C PHE A 364 -3.65 19.59 17.14
N CYS A 365 -2.36 19.83 17.37
CA CYS A 365 -1.26 19.45 16.49
C CYS A 365 -0.52 18.27 17.11
N ILE A 366 -0.23 17.26 16.28
CA ILE A 366 0.76 16.24 16.61
C ILE A 366 2.11 16.80 16.16
N ARG A 367 2.96 17.20 17.11
CA ARG A 367 4.27 17.78 16.82
C ARG A 367 5.30 16.73 16.43
N LEU A 368 5.22 15.58 17.08
CA LEU A 368 6.15 14.48 16.88
C LEU A 368 5.39 13.17 17.05
N PHE A 369 5.59 12.25 16.12
CA PHE A 369 5.07 10.89 16.19
C PHE A 369 6.16 9.94 15.72
N CYS A 370 6.51 8.97 16.56
CA CYS A 370 7.33 7.84 16.17
C CYS A 370 6.80 6.57 16.83
N ILE A 371 6.97 5.44 16.16
CA ILE A 371 6.61 4.13 16.67
C ILE A 371 7.59 3.15 16.05
N ASP A 372 8.06 2.17 16.83
CA ASP A 372 8.85 1.07 16.27
C ASP A 372 7.99 0.41 15.17
N GLU A 373 8.60 0.23 13.99
CA GLU A 373 7.97 -0.33 12.79
C GLU A 373 7.29 -1.70 13.07
N LYS A 374 7.74 -2.41 14.10
CA LYS A 374 7.14 -3.68 14.55
C LYS A 374 5.72 -3.56 15.11
N HIS A 375 5.23 -2.34 15.41
CA HIS A 375 3.98 -2.12 16.15
C HIS A 375 2.99 -1.14 15.49
N GLU A 376 3.22 -0.64 14.27
CA GLU A 376 2.24 0.20 13.56
C GLU A 376 1.10 -0.65 12.96
N THR A 377 -0.16 -0.43 13.39
CA THR A 377 -1.35 -1.06 12.76
C THR A 377 -2.46 -0.02 12.55
N ARG A 378 -2.90 0.18 11.30
CA ARG A 378 -4.12 0.94 10.97
C ARG A 378 -5.10 0.03 10.25
N SER A 379 -6.40 0.27 10.44
CA SER A 379 -7.47 -0.44 9.74
C SER A 379 -7.51 0.00 8.28
N PHE A 380 -7.15 -0.90 7.37
CA PHE A 380 -7.24 -0.72 5.93
C PHE A 380 -7.97 -1.93 5.36
N ASN A 381 -9.14 -1.73 4.77
CA ASN A 381 -9.97 -2.81 4.24
C ASN A 381 -10.06 -2.71 2.72
N VAL A 382 -10.10 -3.85 2.04
CA VAL A 382 -10.25 -3.94 0.59
C VAL A 382 -11.43 -4.85 0.28
N ARG A 383 -12.32 -4.39 -0.59
CA ARG A 383 -13.50 -5.15 -1.00
C ARG A 383 -13.85 -4.90 -2.46
N ARG A 384 -14.71 -5.76 -3.02
CA ARG A 384 -15.30 -5.54 -4.34
C ARG A 384 -16.14 -4.26 -4.34
N ALA A 385 -16.01 -3.49 -5.42
CA ALA A 385 -16.74 -2.24 -5.59
C ALA A 385 -18.25 -2.47 -5.77
N THR A 386 -19.05 -1.56 -5.22
CA THR A 386 -20.52 -1.55 -5.30
C THR A 386 -21.03 -0.23 -5.88
N THR A 387 -22.31 -0.16 -6.25
CA THR A 387 -22.96 1.08 -6.73
C THR A 387 -22.85 2.25 -5.75
N ASN A 388 -22.76 1.96 -4.45
CA ASN A 388 -22.72 2.99 -3.40
C ASN A 388 -21.36 3.69 -3.34
N ASP A 389 -20.31 3.06 -3.85
CA ASP A 389 -18.93 3.56 -3.77
C ASP A 389 -18.64 4.65 -4.82
N ILE A 390 -19.52 4.82 -5.82
CA ILE A 390 -19.33 5.74 -6.95
C ILE A 390 -19.05 7.16 -6.47
N LEU A 391 -19.81 7.65 -5.48
CA LEU A 391 -19.62 9.01 -4.94
C LEU A 391 -18.29 9.15 -4.20
N GLY A 392 -17.88 8.14 -3.43
CA GLY A 392 -16.60 8.13 -2.72
C GLY A 392 -15.41 8.11 -3.68
N VAL A 393 -15.52 7.32 -4.75
CA VAL A 393 -14.51 7.28 -5.82
C VAL A 393 -14.45 8.60 -6.56
N GLU A 394 -15.61 9.20 -6.89
CA GLU A 394 -15.67 10.51 -7.56
C GLU A 394 -14.94 11.59 -6.76
N MET A 395 -15.12 11.62 -5.43
CA MET A 395 -14.37 12.52 -4.55
C MET A 395 -12.87 12.25 -4.58
N LEU A 396 -12.44 10.99 -4.62
CA LEU A 396 -11.03 10.59 -4.66
C LEU A 396 -10.34 11.02 -5.96
N ILE A 397 -11.01 10.83 -7.11
CA ILE A 397 -10.41 11.06 -8.43
C ILE A 397 -10.66 12.48 -8.97
N LYS A 398 -11.42 13.33 -8.27
CA LYS A 398 -11.84 14.66 -8.74
C LYS A 398 -10.69 15.51 -9.28
N THR A 399 -9.51 15.41 -8.68
CA THR A 399 -8.30 16.17 -9.03
C THR A 399 -7.45 15.54 -10.13
N LEU A 400 -7.77 14.32 -10.58
CA LEU A 400 -7.02 13.60 -11.62
C LEU A 400 -7.52 13.97 -13.02
N SER A 401 -6.60 14.12 -13.98
CA SER A 401 -6.87 14.48 -15.37
C SER A 401 -7.67 13.44 -16.18
N LEU A 402 -7.84 12.23 -15.64
CA LEU A 402 -8.51 11.08 -16.28
C LEU A 402 -9.73 10.59 -15.49
N ASN A 403 -10.27 11.45 -14.62
CA ASN A 403 -11.40 11.14 -13.75
C ASN A 403 -12.62 10.58 -14.51
N GLU A 404 -12.95 11.13 -15.69
CA GLU A 404 -14.09 10.69 -16.49
C GLU A 404 -13.92 9.28 -17.06
N SER A 405 -12.71 8.87 -17.47
CA SER A 405 -12.46 7.51 -17.98
C SER A 405 -12.60 6.48 -16.86
N ILE A 406 -11.96 6.73 -15.72
CA ILE A 406 -12.00 5.82 -14.55
C ILE A 406 -13.44 5.67 -14.06
N LEU A 407 -14.20 6.77 -14.03
CA LEU A 407 -15.58 6.78 -13.55
C LEU A 407 -16.54 6.11 -14.55
N ASN A 408 -16.29 6.24 -15.86
CA ASN A 408 -17.03 5.51 -16.89
C ASN A 408 -16.73 4.01 -16.86
N ASP A 409 -15.48 3.61 -16.70
CA ASP A 409 -15.09 2.20 -16.59
C ASP A 409 -15.64 1.56 -15.31
N LEU A 410 -15.64 2.30 -14.20
CA LEU A 410 -16.31 1.88 -12.95
C LEU A 410 -17.82 1.72 -13.14
N LYS A 411 -18.49 2.67 -13.83
CA LYS A 411 -19.93 2.58 -14.13
C LYS A 411 -20.24 1.39 -15.04
N MET A 412 -19.42 1.14 -16.07
CA MET A 412 -19.53 -0.02 -16.96
C MET A 412 -19.37 -1.33 -16.19
N PHE A 413 -18.38 -1.42 -15.30
CA PHE A 413 -18.23 -2.57 -14.41
C PHE A 413 -19.45 -2.79 -13.51
N THR A 414 -19.94 -1.72 -12.89
CA THR A 414 -21.05 -1.78 -11.93
C THR A 414 -22.36 -2.22 -12.60
N LEU A 415 -22.55 -1.91 -13.88
CA LEU A 415 -23.78 -2.21 -14.64
C LEU A 415 -23.73 -3.54 -15.42
N ALA A 416 -22.59 -3.87 -16.05
CA ALA A 416 -22.51 -4.99 -16.99
C ALA A 416 -21.57 -6.13 -16.55
N ARG A 417 -20.64 -5.87 -15.61
CA ARG A 417 -19.55 -6.79 -15.18
C ARG A 417 -18.71 -7.39 -16.33
N LYS A 418 -18.84 -6.83 -17.53
CA LYS A 418 -18.15 -7.24 -18.76
C LYS A 418 -17.87 -6.01 -19.59
N ASP A 419 -16.72 -6.01 -20.26
CA ASP A 419 -16.39 -5.00 -21.26
C ASP A 419 -17.24 -5.14 -22.53
N PRO A 420 -17.24 -4.13 -23.42
CA PRO A 420 -17.87 -4.22 -24.74
C PRO A 420 -17.43 -5.45 -25.55
N ASP A 421 -16.18 -5.89 -25.33
CA ASP A 421 -15.56 -7.05 -25.98
C ASP A 421 -15.93 -8.39 -25.31
N GLY A 422 -16.71 -8.37 -24.22
CA GLY A 422 -17.19 -9.56 -23.50
C GLY A 422 -16.26 -10.08 -22.39
N THR A 423 -15.07 -9.50 -22.24
CA THR A 423 -14.09 -9.87 -21.20
C THR A 423 -14.63 -9.56 -19.79
N PRO A 424 -14.53 -10.48 -18.83
CA PRO A 424 -14.87 -10.21 -17.44
C PRO A 424 -14.02 -9.08 -16.86
N VAL A 425 -14.68 -8.11 -16.23
CA VAL A 425 -14.03 -6.99 -15.53
C VAL A 425 -14.36 -7.11 -14.05
N GLN A 426 -13.41 -6.77 -13.18
CA GLN A 426 -13.58 -6.73 -11.73
C GLN A 426 -13.06 -5.40 -11.18
N ALA A 427 -13.81 -4.75 -10.30
CA ALA A 427 -13.37 -3.53 -9.61
C ALA A 427 -13.37 -3.70 -8.09
N PHE A 428 -12.39 -3.07 -7.46
CA PHE A 428 -12.10 -3.13 -6.03
C PHE A 428 -11.92 -1.73 -5.47
N VAL A 429 -12.34 -1.54 -4.23
CA VAL A 429 -12.17 -0.29 -3.48
C VAL A 429 -11.41 -0.58 -2.20
N ALA A 430 -10.54 0.37 -1.82
CA ALA A 430 -9.89 0.41 -0.53
C ALA A 430 -10.59 1.43 0.36
N GLU A 431 -10.92 1.03 1.58
CA GLU A 431 -11.71 1.78 2.55
C GLU A 431 -10.92 1.92 3.86
N ALA A 432 -10.83 3.15 4.37
CA ALA A 432 -10.25 3.46 5.66
C ALA A 432 -11.15 4.47 6.39
N LEU A 433 -11.56 4.16 7.62
CA LEU A 433 -12.46 4.99 8.44
C LEU A 433 -13.75 5.42 7.69
N ASP A 434 -14.40 4.46 7.03
CA ASP A 434 -15.62 4.66 6.23
C ASP A 434 -15.46 5.61 5.01
N GLN A 435 -14.22 5.91 4.63
CA GLN A 435 -13.89 6.70 3.45
C GLN A 435 -13.18 5.84 2.40
N ILE A 436 -13.60 6.00 1.14
CA ILE A 436 -12.90 5.38 0.00
C ILE A 436 -11.58 6.12 -0.24
N VAL A 437 -10.48 5.39 -0.10
CA VAL A 437 -9.11 5.90 -0.23
C VAL A 437 -8.38 5.36 -1.44
N GLY A 438 -8.91 4.32 -2.09
CA GLY A 438 -8.35 3.74 -3.31
C GLY A 438 -9.38 3.01 -4.17
N ILE A 439 -9.04 2.85 -5.44
CA ILE A 439 -9.82 2.10 -6.44
C ILE A 439 -8.87 1.34 -7.37
N SER A 440 -9.23 0.12 -7.75
CA SER A 440 -8.57 -0.60 -8.82
C SER A 440 -9.58 -1.32 -9.71
N VAL A 441 -9.27 -1.40 -11.01
CA VAL A 441 -10.03 -2.14 -12.01
C VAL A 441 -9.09 -3.11 -12.71
N ILE A 442 -9.47 -4.38 -12.75
CA ILE A 442 -8.73 -5.43 -13.43
C ILE A 442 -9.63 -6.14 -14.45
N LYS A 443 -9.00 -6.78 -15.43
CA LYS A 443 -9.66 -7.58 -16.47
C LYS A 443 -8.98 -8.94 -16.55
N ASP A 444 -9.66 -9.93 -17.13
CA ASP A 444 -9.01 -11.19 -17.46
C ASP A 444 -8.04 -10.98 -18.63
N GLU A 445 -6.82 -11.53 -18.53
CA GLU A 445 -5.82 -11.42 -19.60
C GLU A 445 -6.11 -12.46 -20.69
N MET A 446 -6.53 -11.99 -21.86
CA MET A 446 -6.96 -12.84 -22.98
C MET A 446 -5.80 -13.23 -23.91
N ASP A 447 -4.71 -12.45 -23.92
CA ASP A 447 -3.56 -12.63 -24.81
C ASP A 447 -2.36 -13.27 -24.08
N ILE A 448 -2.64 -14.17 -23.12
CA ILE A 448 -1.59 -14.76 -22.26
C ILE A 448 -0.56 -15.59 -23.06
N GLU A 449 -0.97 -16.29 -24.11
CA GLU A 449 -0.04 -17.00 -25.01
C GLU A 449 0.90 -16.04 -25.77
N TYR A 450 0.40 -14.86 -26.15
CA TYR A 450 1.23 -13.83 -26.77
C TYR A 450 2.26 -13.32 -25.74
N ILE A 451 1.83 -13.03 -24.51
CA ILE A 451 2.73 -12.58 -23.44
C ILE A 451 3.80 -13.65 -23.15
N HIS A 452 3.43 -14.92 -23.01
CA HIS A 452 4.35 -16.02 -22.74
C HIS A 452 5.39 -16.20 -23.87
N SER A 453 4.97 -16.10 -25.12
CA SER A 453 5.84 -16.24 -26.29
C SER A 453 6.72 -15.01 -26.57
N HIS A 454 6.25 -13.80 -26.21
CA HIS A 454 6.93 -12.54 -26.52
C HIS A 454 7.73 -11.95 -25.38
N TYR A 455 7.54 -12.40 -24.14
CA TYR A 455 8.20 -11.85 -22.96
C TYR A 455 8.79 -12.93 -22.05
N ASN A 456 9.89 -12.63 -21.37
CA ASN A 456 10.58 -13.52 -20.43
C ASN A 456 9.83 -13.64 -19.08
N ILE A 457 8.54 -14.00 -19.09
CA ILE A 457 7.78 -14.15 -17.84
C ILE A 457 8.25 -15.35 -16.99
N GLU A 458 8.88 -16.34 -17.62
CA GLU A 458 9.42 -17.54 -16.94
C GLU A 458 10.59 -17.25 -16.00
N ASP A 459 11.21 -16.07 -16.11
CA ASP A 459 12.25 -15.61 -15.17
C ASP A 459 11.64 -15.27 -13.79
N PHE A 460 10.32 -15.08 -13.71
CA PHE A 460 9.63 -14.61 -12.51
C PHE A 460 8.55 -15.57 -11.99
N MET A 461 8.00 -16.43 -12.86
CA MET A 461 6.94 -17.37 -12.50
C MET A 461 7.02 -18.67 -13.30
N HIS A 462 6.58 -19.77 -12.69
CA HIS A 462 6.40 -21.05 -13.36
C HIS A 462 5.08 -21.08 -14.12
N PHE A 463 5.08 -20.55 -15.35
CA PHE A 463 3.89 -20.38 -16.20
C PHE A 463 2.85 -21.52 -16.13
N TYR A 464 3.28 -22.78 -16.24
CA TYR A 464 2.39 -23.95 -16.24
C TYR A 464 1.74 -24.29 -14.89
N HIS A 465 2.15 -23.65 -13.80
CA HIS A 465 1.49 -23.75 -12.50
C HIS A 465 0.35 -22.72 -12.33
N HIS A 466 0.11 -21.89 -13.36
CA HIS A 466 -0.94 -20.90 -13.35
C HIS A 466 -1.96 -21.20 -14.45
N GLN A 467 -3.25 -21.17 -14.10
CA GLN A 467 -4.34 -21.34 -15.06
C GLN A 467 -4.59 -20.04 -15.83
N ARG A 468 -5.17 -20.13 -17.02
CA ARG A 468 -5.46 -18.96 -17.88
C ARG A 468 -6.29 -17.90 -17.14
N GLU A 469 -7.25 -18.36 -16.35
CA GLU A 469 -8.15 -17.53 -15.55
C GLU A 469 -7.46 -16.86 -14.36
N GLU A 470 -6.26 -17.31 -13.95
CA GLU A 470 -5.51 -16.70 -12.85
C GLU A 470 -4.64 -15.51 -13.32
N HIS A 471 -4.55 -15.29 -14.63
CA HIS A 471 -3.88 -14.14 -15.21
C HIS A 471 -4.84 -12.96 -15.32
N GLY A 472 -4.44 -11.83 -14.75
CA GLY A 472 -5.20 -10.59 -14.75
C GLY A 472 -4.44 -9.46 -15.41
N HIS A 473 -5.16 -8.53 -16.00
CA HIS A 473 -4.68 -7.29 -16.57
C HIS A 473 -5.05 -6.14 -15.64
N LEU A 474 -4.07 -5.38 -15.16
CA LEU A 474 -4.32 -4.21 -14.31
C LEU A 474 -4.66 -3.00 -15.20
N TYR A 475 -5.93 -2.61 -15.21
CA TYR A 475 -6.44 -1.56 -16.09
C TYR A 475 -6.35 -0.18 -15.43
N HIS A 476 -6.85 -0.06 -14.20
CA HIS A 476 -6.75 1.16 -13.38
C HIS A 476 -6.30 0.81 -11.96
N PHE A 477 -5.49 1.68 -11.36
CA PHE A 477 -5.13 1.60 -9.95
C PHE A 477 -4.87 2.99 -9.41
N VAL A 478 -5.70 3.49 -8.50
CA VAL A 478 -5.51 4.79 -7.84
C VAL A 478 -5.56 4.55 -6.34
N LEU A 479 -4.59 5.10 -5.63
CA LEU A 479 -4.55 5.09 -4.17
C LEU A 479 -4.12 6.46 -3.69
N ASN A 480 -4.82 6.98 -2.68
CA ASN A 480 -4.46 8.23 -2.02
C ASN A 480 -3.01 8.14 -1.51
N PRO A 481 -2.11 9.10 -1.82
CA PRO A 481 -0.70 9.07 -1.43
C PRO A 481 -0.44 8.82 0.06
N ILE A 482 -1.33 9.25 0.94
CA ILE A 482 -1.23 9.01 2.40
C ILE A 482 -1.18 7.50 2.71
N PHE A 483 -1.84 6.68 1.89
CA PHE A 483 -1.93 5.24 2.03
C PHE A 483 -0.95 4.49 1.12
N HIS A 484 0.05 5.17 0.55
CA HIS A 484 0.99 4.53 -0.39
C HIS A 484 1.70 3.30 0.20
N HIS A 485 1.95 3.28 1.51
CA HIS A 485 2.50 2.11 2.23
C HIS A 485 1.59 0.88 2.17
N TYR A 486 0.28 1.04 2.03
CA TYR A 486 -0.68 -0.05 1.85
C TYR A 486 -0.82 -0.55 0.41
N THR A 487 -0.12 0.04 -0.57
CA THR A 487 -0.22 -0.37 -1.99
C THR A 487 0.03 -1.87 -2.17
N LYS A 488 1.05 -2.42 -1.51
CA LYS A 488 1.37 -3.85 -1.58
C LYS A 488 0.23 -4.72 -1.04
N HIS A 489 -0.38 -4.30 0.07
CA HIS A 489 -1.51 -5.02 0.65
C HIS A 489 -2.75 -4.90 -0.24
N PHE A 490 -3.02 -3.72 -0.81
CA PHE A 490 -4.12 -3.53 -1.74
C PHE A 490 -4.00 -4.44 -2.97
N LEU A 491 -2.80 -4.55 -3.56
CA LEU A 491 -2.54 -5.47 -4.68
C LEU A 491 -2.73 -6.94 -4.30
N LYS A 492 -2.31 -7.36 -3.10
CA LYS A 492 -2.54 -8.73 -2.59
C LYS A 492 -4.02 -9.03 -2.46
N GLU A 493 -4.79 -8.11 -1.88
CA GLU A 493 -6.25 -8.29 -1.73
C GLU A 493 -6.96 -8.32 -3.08
N ILE A 494 -6.51 -7.52 -4.05
CA ILE A 494 -7.03 -7.59 -5.42
C ILE A 494 -6.80 -9.00 -6.00
N LEU A 495 -5.59 -9.55 -5.88
CA LEU A 495 -5.27 -10.90 -6.34
C LEU A 495 -6.17 -11.96 -5.65
N ARG A 496 -6.26 -11.91 -4.32
CA ARG A 496 -7.06 -12.84 -3.52
C ARG A 496 -8.54 -12.79 -3.87
N LEU A 497 -9.14 -11.60 -3.86
CA LEU A 497 -10.57 -11.41 -4.14
C LEU A 497 -10.94 -11.70 -5.59
N ALA A 498 -10.00 -11.54 -6.53
CA ALA A 498 -10.22 -11.81 -7.94
C ALA A 498 -9.90 -13.25 -8.37
N HIS A 499 -9.36 -14.06 -7.47
CA HIS A 499 -8.76 -15.38 -7.77
C HIS A 499 -7.69 -15.30 -8.86
N LYS A 500 -6.83 -14.28 -8.78
CA LYS A 500 -5.70 -14.06 -9.70
C LYS A 500 -4.40 -14.38 -8.99
N SER A 501 -3.41 -14.84 -9.74
CA SER A 501 -2.03 -15.04 -9.26
C SER A 501 -1.05 -14.04 -9.85
N SER A 502 -1.38 -13.42 -10.98
CA SER A 502 -0.46 -12.58 -11.74
C SER A 502 -1.20 -11.40 -12.35
N LEU A 503 -0.62 -10.21 -12.24
CA LEU A 503 -1.14 -8.98 -12.86
C LEU A 503 -0.16 -8.47 -13.91
N TYR A 504 -0.65 -8.25 -15.12
CA TYR A 504 0.11 -7.68 -16.23
C TYR A 504 -0.31 -6.24 -16.47
N TYR A 505 0.66 -5.43 -16.87
CA TYR A 505 0.43 -4.07 -17.35
C TYR A 505 1.32 -3.79 -18.56
N PRO A 506 0.77 -3.71 -19.78
CA PRO A 506 1.55 -3.42 -20.97
C PRO A 506 1.91 -1.93 -21.03
N VAL A 507 3.20 -1.66 -21.23
CA VAL A 507 3.71 -0.30 -21.44
C VAL A 507 3.99 -0.12 -22.93
N TYR A 508 3.19 0.72 -23.58
CA TYR A 508 3.35 1.03 -25.00
C TYR A 508 4.30 2.23 -25.21
N PRO A 509 5.21 2.19 -26.20
CA PRO A 509 6.05 3.33 -26.54
C PRO A 509 5.24 4.54 -27.04
N GLN A 510 5.68 5.75 -26.66
CA GLN A 510 4.98 7.01 -26.94
C GLN A 510 4.81 7.36 -28.44
N TYR A 511 5.55 6.72 -29.34
CA TYR A 511 5.54 7.01 -30.79
C TYR A 511 4.51 6.21 -31.60
N VAL A 512 3.71 5.34 -30.96
CA VAL A 512 2.61 4.64 -31.65
C VAL A 512 1.40 5.57 -31.73
N GLU A 513 1.43 6.51 -32.68
CA GLU A 513 0.26 7.30 -33.04
C GLU A 513 -0.79 6.41 -33.73
N GLY A 514 -1.91 6.20 -33.04
CA GLY A 514 -3.07 5.48 -33.58
C GLY A 514 -3.48 4.28 -32.74
N LYS A 515 -4.56 4.44 -31.97
CA LYS A 515 -5.33 3.42 -31.22
C LYS A 515 -4.81 2.93 -29.86
N PHE A 516 -3.56 3.17 -29.46
CA PHE A 516 -3.04 2.76 -28.15
C PHE A 516 -2.32 3.87 -27.36
N GLN A 517 -2.74 5.13 -27.52
CA GLN A 517 -2.52 6.11 -26.45
C GLN A 517 -3.41 5.70 -25.29
N ASN A 518 -2.96 4.77 -24.45
CA ASN A 518 -3.76 4.29 -23.33
C ASN A 518 -3.99 5.50 -22.40
N PRO A 519 -5.21 6.04 -22.31
CA PRO A 519 -5.48 7.21 -21.49
C PRO A 519 -5.11 6.93 -20.03
N CYS A 520 -5.02 5.66 -19.63
CA CYS A 520 -4.85 5.19 -18.26
C CYS A 520 -3.44 5.32 -17.66
N ALA A 521 -2.43 5.75 -18.44
CA ALA A 521 -1.01 5.71 -18.04
C ALA A 521 -0.67 6.48 -16.75
N HIS A 522 -1.46 7.50 -16.39
CA HIS A 522 -1.26 8.31 -15.17
C HIS A 522 -2.04 7.83 -13.96
N SER A 523 -3.04 6.96 -14.11
CA SER A 523 -3.76 6.40 -12.96
C SER A 523 -2.80 5.52 -12.14
N LEU A 524 -1.95 4.75 -12.81
CA LEU A 524 -1.18 3.63 -12.26
C LEU A 524 0.14 3.99 -11.58
N THR A 525 0.55 5.26 -11.54
CA THR A 525 1.86 5.66 -11.00
C THR A 525 2.08 5.17 -9.56
N SER A 526 1.00 5.07 -8.76
CA SER A 526 1.07 4.59 -7.38
C SER A 526 1.43 3.10 -7.24
N ALA A 527 1.23 2.25 -8.26
CA ALA A 527 1.51 0.81 -8.19
C ALA A 527 2.80 0.37 -8.92
N LEU A 528 3.35 1.19 -9.81
CA LEU A 528 4.47 0.81 -10.68
C LEU A 528 5.73 0.37 -9.91
N HIS A 529 5.97 0.92 -8.72
CA HIS A 529 7.13 0.54 -7.89
C HIS A 529 7.09 -0.93 -7.43
N TYR A 530 5.91 -1.54 -7.35
CA TYR A 530 5.73 -2.95 -6.97
C TYR A 530 5.66 -3.90 -8.17
N MET A 531 5.69 -3.38 -9.40
CA MET A 531 5.72 -4.18 -10.62
C MET A 531 7.14 -4.37 -11.13
N VAL A 532 7.39 -5.53 -11.75
CA VAL A 532 8.72 -5.86 -12.28
C VAL A 532 8.68 -5.76 -13.82
N PRO A 533 9.57 -4.97 -14.44
CA PRO A 533 9.61 -4.88 -15.90
C PRO A 533 10.12 -6.19 -16.50
N VAL A 534 9.32 -6.77 -17.39
CA VAL A 534 9.69 -8.00 -18.12
C VAL A 534 10.29 -7.65 -19.47
N ARG A 535 11.42 -8.27 -19.80
CA ARG A 535 12.10 -8.04 -21.08
C ARG A 535 11.42 -8.83 -22.21
N PRO A 536 11.33 -8.26 -23.43
CA PRO A 536 10.87 -9.01 -24.58
C PRO A 536 11.85 -10.13 -24.94
N ARG A 537 11.30 -11.29 -25.33
CA ARG A 537 12.02 -12.42 -25.91
C ARG A 537 12.52 -12.04 -27.29
N ARG A 538 13.70 -12.56 -27.64
CA ARG A 538 14.16 -12.52 -29.02
C ARG A 538 13.30 -13.46 -29.86
N GLN A 539 12.48 -12.89 -30.73
CA GLN A 539 11.65 -13.66 -31.64
C GLN A 539 12.50 -14.29 -32.74
N ILE A 540 12.20 -15.55 -33.06
CA ILE A 540 12.75 -16.23 -34.24
C ILE A 540 11.84 -15.84 -35.40
N VAL A 541 12.39 -15.24 -36.45
CA VAL A 541 11.63 -14.94 -37.67
C VAL A 541 11.39 -16.24 -38.43
N TYR A 542 10.13 -16.65 -38.55
CA TYR A 542 9.74 -17.87 -39.24
C TYR A 542 9.38 -17.54 -40.70
N PRO A 543 9.91 -18.28 -41.69
CA PRO A 543 9.45 -18.16 -43.07
C PRO A 543 8.07 -18.83 -43.21
N LEU A 544 7.00 -18.10 -42.86
CA LEU A 544 5.63 -18.62 -42.79
C LEU A 544 5.15 -19.22 -44.13
N GLU A 545 5.55 -18.61 -45.25
CA GLU A 545 5.24 -19.09 -46.61
C GLU A 545 5.88 -20.44 -46.94
N GLU A 546 7.08 -20.72 -46.40
CA GLU A 546 7.81 -21.97 -46.64
C GLU A 546 7.39 -23.09 -45.69
N LEU A 547 6.94 -22.73 -44.47
CA LEU A 547 6.58 -23.67 -43.42
C LEU A 547 5.16 -24.22 -43.58
N GLY A 548 4.24 -23.48 -44.20
CA GLY A 548 2.87 -23.93 -44.47
C GLY A 548 2.18 -24.48 -43.21
N ILE A 549 1.86 -25.77 -43.19
CA ILE A 549 1.17 -26.44 -42.06
C ILE A 549 2.08 -26.55 -40.81
N ASN A 550 3.39 -26.44 -40.97
CA ASN A 550 4.37 -26.48 -39.87
C ASN A 550 4.69 -25.07 -39.32
N ALA A 551 4.00 -24.03 -39.79
CA ALA A 551 4.18 -22.69 -39.25
C ALA A 551 3.73 -22.65 -37.77
N PRO A 552 4.41 -21.86 -36.92
CA PRO A 552 3.96 -21.64 -35.56
C PRO A 552 2.57 -20.99 -35.55
N SER A 553 1.85 -21.07 -34.43
CA SER A 553 0.53 -20.46 -34.29
C SER A 553 0.56 -18.96 -34.60
N GLU A 554 -0.52 -18.43 -35.16
CA GLU A 554 -0.66 -17.00 -35.51
C GLU A 554 -0.37 -16.04 -34.33
N GLN A 555 -0.59 -16.49 -33.09
CA GLN A 555 -0.27 -15.72 -31.88
C GLN A 555 1.24 -15.55 -31.63
N VAL A 556 2.08 -16.46 -32.13
CA VAL A 556 3.55 -16.42 -32.01
C VAL A 556 4.17 -15.64 -33.17
N SER A 557 3.49 -15.59 -34.32
CA SER A 557 3.94 -14.87 -35.52
C SER A 557 3.19 -13.54 -35.75
N LYS A 558 2.44 -13.05 -34.75
CA LYS A 558 1.53 -11.90 -34.88
C LYS A 558 2.23 -10.61 -35.32
N ASP A 559 3.52 -10.50 -35.01
CA ASP A 559 4.37 -9.33 -35.31
C ASP A 559 5.35 -9.57 -36.49
N GLN A 560 5.17 -10.63 -37.30
CA GLN A 560 6.08 -11.04 -38.39
C GLN A 560 5.56 -10.78 -39.81
#